data_AF-A0A849S7B5-F1
#
_entry.id   AF-A0A849S7B5-F1
#
_cell.length_a   1.000
_cell.length_b   1.000
_cell.length_c   1.000
_cell.angle_alpha   90.00
_cell.angle_beta   90.00
_cell.angle_gamma   90.00
#
_symmetry.space_group_name_H-M   'P 1'
#
loop_
_entity.id
_entity.type
_entity.pdbx_description
1 polymer ?
#
loop_
_entity_poly.entity_id
_entity_poly.type
_entity_poly.pdbx_seq_one_letter_code
_entity_poly.pdbx_strand_id
1 'polypeptide(L)'
;MKTSFKTGLSFGLTSGVITTLGLMVGLHSGTHSRTVVIGGIVTIAVADALSDALGIHIAEESRNNGNVSEIWESTIATFMAKFLIALTFVVPVLLLPLEVAMMVSVGWGLTLLAGLSFLLARAQQIPAWKVIAEHVVIGVSVVAITHYVGGWVHSALG
;
A
#
# COMPACT_ATOMS: atom_id res chain seq x y z
N MET A 1 -20.97 -2.63 -10.89
CA MET A 1 -20.31 -2.22 -9.64
C MET A 1 -20.44 -0.71 -9.50
N LYS A 2 -20.96 -0.22 -8.38
CA LYS A 2 -21.14 1.21 -8.11
C LYS A 2 -19.79 1.95 -8.12
N THR A 3 -19.79 3.21 -8.53
CA THR A 3 -18.58 4.02 -8.71
C THR A 3 -17.80 4.19 -7.40
N SER A 4 -18.47 4.45 -6.27
CA SER A 4 -17.81 4.66 -4.96
C SER A 4 -17.07 3.40 -4.45
N PHE A 5 -17.59 2.21 -4.70
CA PHE A 5 -16.89 0.96 -4.37
C PHE A 5 -15.60 0.78 -5.18
N LYS A 6 -15.63 1.10 -6.48
CA LYS A 6 -14.44 1.04 -7.34
C LYS A 6 -13.37 2.04 -6.89
N THR A 7 -13.78 3.23 -6.44
CA THR A 7 -12.88 4.26 -5.93
C THR A 7 -12.16 3.77 -4.68
N GLY A 8 -12.90 3.34 -3.66
CA GLY A 8 -12.32 2.85 -2.40
C GLY A 8 -11.41 1.63 -2.59
N LEU A 9 -11.83 0.68 -3.44
CA LEU A 9 -11.03 -0.50 -3.78
C LEU A 9 -9.73 -0.11 -4.51
N SER A 10 -9.79 0.69 -5.57
CA SER A 10 -8.59 1.03 -6.37
C SER A 10 -7.59 1.85 -5.56
N PHE A 11 -8.09 2.78 -4.73
CA PHE A 11 -7.29 3.59 -3.82
C PHE A 11 -6.64 2.72 -2.74
N GLY A 12 -7.41 1.88 -2.02
CA GLY A 12 -6.90 1.04 -0.95
C GLY A 12 -5.88 0.01 -1.42
N LEU A 13 -6.08 -0.58 -2.60
CA LEU A 13 -5.13 -1.56 -3.17
C LEU A 13 -3.79 -0.91 -3.51
N THR A 14 -3.80 0.21 -4.22
CA THR A 14 -2.57 0.87 -4.71
C THR A 14 -1.79 1.53 -3.56
N SER A 15 -2.48 2.25 -2.68
CA SER A 15 -1.86 2.90 -1.51
C SER A 15 -1.31 1.88 -0.52
N GLY A 16 -2.02 0.77 -0.29
CA GLY A 16 -1.57 -0.32 0.57
C GLY A 16 -0.23 -0.90 0.11
N VAL A 17 -0.06 -1.13 -1.20
CA VAL A 17 1.21 -1.62 -1.75
C VAL A 17 2.36 -0.63 -1.46
N ILE A 18 2.19 0.64 -1.83
CA ILE A 18 3.27 1.64 -1.75
C ILE A 18 3.66 1.90 -0.30
N THR A 19 2.68 2.10 0.58
CA THR A 19 2.94 2.43 1.98
C THR A 19 3.60 1.26 2.72
N THR A 20 3.10 0.02 2.54
CA THR A 20 3.70 -1.15 3.19
C THR A 20 5.12 -1.42 2.67
N LEU A 21 5.35 -1.32 1.35
CA LEU A 21 6.70 -1.43 0.77
C LEU A 21 7.66 -0.39 1.34
N GLY A 22 7.25 0.88 1.32
CA GLY A 22 8.07 1.98 1.81
C GLY A 22 8.47 1.79 3.26
N LEU A 23 7.49 1.48 4.13
CA LEU A 23 7.72 1.23 5.55
C LEU A 23 8.67 0.05 5.76
N MET A 24 8.39 -1.10 5.14
CA MET A 24 9.18 -2.30 5.39
C MET A 24 10.63 -2.13 4.95
N VAL A 25 10.87 -1.45 3.82
CA VAL A 25 12.22 -1.18 3.31
C VAL A 25 12.97 -0.22 4.24
N GLY A 26 12.32 0.85 4.70
CA GLY A 26 12.93 1.80 5.62
C GLY A 26 13.28 1.17 6.97
N LEU A 27 12.36 0.39 7.54
CA LEU A 27 12.59 -0.34 8.80
C LEU A 27 13.69 -1.38 8.65
N HIS A 28 13.75 -2.10 7.52
CA HIS A 28 14.82 -3.04 7.23
C HIS A 28 16.18 -2.34 7.18
N SER A 29 16.29 -1.24 6.41
CA SER A 29 17.56 -0.50 6.30
C SER A 29 18.03 0.12 7.60
N GLY A 30 17.10 0.48 8.49
CA GLY A 30 17.44 1.13 9.75
C GLY A 30 17.69 0.18 10.92
N THR A 31 17.27 -1.09 10.83
CA THR A 31 17.32 -1.99 12.00
C THR A 31 17.83 -3.40 11.71
N HIS A 32 17.76 -3.85 10.46
CA HIS A 32 17.98 -5.25 10.07
C HIS A 32 17.21 -6.28 10.92
N SER A 33 16.11 -5.84 11.57
CA SER A 33 15.37 -6.64 12.53
C SER A 33 14.07 -7.16 11.93
N ARG A 34 13.96 -8.48 11.82
CA ARG A 34 12.76 -9.17 11.36
C ARG A 34 11.53 -8.81 12.19
N THR A 35 11.69 -8.74 13.51
CA THR A 35 10.59 -8.41 14.43
C THR A 35 10.08 -6.99 14.21
N VAL A 36 10.99 -6.03 13.98
CA VAL A 36 10.61 -4.64 13.69
C VAL A 36 9.88 -4.54 12.36
N VAL A 37 10.34 -5.25 11.32
CA VAL A 37 9.67 -5.26 10.01
C VAL A 37 8.26 -5.87 10.11
N ILE A 38 8.11 -7.02 10.76
CA ILE A 38 6.79 -7.66 10.94
C ILE A 38 5.86 -6.77 11.77
N GLY A 39 6.37 -6.22 12.89
CA GLY A 39 5.63 -5.28 13.72
C GLY A 39 5.14 -4.09 12.89
N GLY A 40 6.05 -3.46 12.14
CA GLY A 40 5.73 -2.35 11.25
C GLY A 40 4.62 -2.68 10.25
N ILE A 41 4.73 -3.82 9.55
CA ILE A 41 3.71 -4.23 8.55
C ILE A 41 2.35 -4.45 9.22
N VAL A 42 2.29 -5.19 10.34
CA VAL A 42 1.01 -5.49 11.00
C VAL A 42 0.37 -4.24 11.60
N THR A 43 1.17 -3.38 12.24
CA THR A 43 0.65 -2.14 12.84
C THR A 43 0.16 -1.17 11.77
N ILE A 44 0.90 -0.99 10.67
CA ILE A 44 0.46 -0.11 9.59
C ILE A 44 -0.74 -0.69 8.84
N ALA A 45 -0.81 -2.01 8.65
CA ALA A 45 -1.96 -2.67 8.02
C ALA A 45 -3.28 -2.33 8.74
N VAL A 46 -3.25 -2.16 10.06
CA VAL A 46 -4.42 -1.78 10.85
C VAL A 46 -4.61 -0.26 10.86
N ALA A 47 -3.60 0.48 11.33
CA ALA A 47 -3.73 1.91 11.59
C ALA A 47 -3.98 2.72 10.31
N ASP A 48 -3.21 2.45 9.26
CA ASP A 48 -3.28 3.16 7.98
C ASP A 48 -4.52 2.75 7.18
N ALA A 49 -4.95 1.48 7.25
CA ALA A 49 -6.19 1.03 6.62
C ALA A 49 -7.43 1.66 7.26
N LEU A 50 -7.48 1.78 8.60
CA LEU A 50 -8.58 2.45 9.30
C LEU A 50 -8.58 3.96 9.02
N SER A 51 -7.40 4.60 9.03
CA SER A 51 -7.26 6.03 8.73
C SER A 51 -7.76 6.37 7.32
N ASP A 52 -7.35 5.61 6.31
CA ASP A 52 -7.78 5.82 4.93
C ASP A 52 -9.25 5.46 4.70
N ALA A 53 -9.76 4.41 5.33
CA ALA A 53 -11.17 4.07 5.26
C ALA A 53 -12.04 5.19 5.83
N LEU A 54 -11.65 5.77 6.96
CA LEU A 54 -12.31 6.94 7.53
C LEU A 54 -12.17 8.17 6.63
N GLY A 55 -11.01 8.37 6.01
CA GLY A 55 -10.79 9.45 5.04
C GLY A 55 -11.73 9.36 3.84
N ILE A 56 -11.91 8.16 3.27
CA ILE A 56 -12.88 7.91 2.20
C ILE A 56 -14.32 8.06 2.70
N HIS A 57 -14.63 7.62 3.92
CA HIS A 57 -15.95 7.80 4.54
C HIS A 57 -16.35 9.27 4.59
N ILE A 58 -15.47 10.11 5.15
CA ILE A 58 -15.69 11.55 5.28
C ILE A 58 -15.77 12.21 3.90
N ALA A 59 -14.94 11.78 2.95
CA ALA A 59 -14.98 12.30 1.57
C ALA A 59 -16.33 12.00 0.89
N GLU A 60 -16.89 10.81 1.05
CA GLU A 60 -18.20 10.48 0.49
C GLU A 60 -19.35 11.16 1.24
N GLU A 61 -19.27 11.30 2.57
CA GLU A 61 -20.23 12.06 3.37
C GLU A 61 -20.29 13.54 2.94
N SER A 62 -19.13 14.14 2.68
CA SER A 62 -19.01 15.53 2.23
C SER A 62 -19.64 15.81 0.87
N ARG A 63 -19.79 14.78 0.01
CA ARG A 63 -20.43 14.92 -1.31
C ARG A 63 -21.95 15.07 -1.24
N ASN A 64 -22.56 14.87 -0.06
CA ASN A 64 -23.99 15.03 0.20
C ASN A 64 -24.89 14.23 -0.76
N ASN A 65 -24.47 13.01 -1.10
CA ASN A 65 -25.17 12.14 -2.06
C ASN A 65 -26.41 11.43 -1.45
N GLY A 66 -26.70 11.64 -0.16
CA GLY A 66 -27.89 11.10 0.54
C GLY A 66 -27.93 9.57 0.73
N ASN A 67 -27.00 8.81 0.16
CA ASN A 67 -27.02 7.34 0.18
C ASN A 67 -26.01 6.76 1.17
N VAL A 68 -26.43 6.56 2.42
CA VAL A 68 -25.60 6.02 3.52
C VAL A 68 -25.00 4.65 3.19
N SER A 69 -25.70 3.82 2.42
CA SER A 69 -25.20 2.50 1.99
C SER A 69 -23.90 2.62 1.18
N GLU A 70 -23.82 3.59 0.27
CA GLU A 70 -22.64 3.76 -0.59
C GLU A 70 -21.42 4.29 0.17
N ILE A 71 -21.65 5.12 1.19
CA ILE A 71 -20.60 5.60 2.09
C ILE A 71 -19.98 4.41 2.83
N TRP A 72 -20.79 3.54 3.43
CA TRP A 72 -20.29 2.35 4.13
C TRP A 72 -19.67 1.31 3.19
N GLU A 73 -20.22 1.10 2.00
CA GLU A 73 -19.65 0.22 0.98
C GLU A 73 -18.22 0.67 0.60
N SER A 74 -17.99 1.96 0.36
CA SER A 74 -16.66 2.48 0.02
C SER A 74 -15.68 2.45 1.20
N THR A 75 -16.17 2.69 2.42
CA THR A 75 -15.39 2.62 3.66
C THR A 75 -14.85 1.21 3.89
N ILE A 76 -15.75 0.21 3.88
CA ILE A 76 -15.40 -1.19 4.11
C ILE A 76 -14.49 -1.71 2.97
N ALA A 77 -14.78 -1.34 1.72
CA ALA A 77 -13.95 -1.72 0.59
C ALA A 77 -12.52 -1.18 0.72
N THR A 78 -12.36 0.07 1.15
CA THR A 78 -11.05 0.70 1.36
C THR A 78 -10.28 0.00 2.48
N PHE A 79 -10.94 -0.22 3.62
CA PHE A 79 -10.33 -0.92 4.76
C PHE A 79 -9.86 -2.32 4.37
N MET A 80 -10.73 -3.13 3.78
CA MET A 80 -10.43 -4.50 3.36
C MET A 80 -9.35 -4.56 2.29
N ALA A 81 -9.41 -3.68 1.29
CA ALA A 81 -8.39 -3.61 0.25
C ALA A 81 -7.00 -3.37 0.85
N LYS A 82 -6.89 -2.34 1.69
CA LYS A 82 -5.61 -1.88 2.24
C LYS A 82 -5.06 -2.86 3.27
N PHE A 83 -5.92 -3.34 4.17
CA PHE A 83 -5.58 -4.33 5.20
C PHE A 83 -5.09 -5.65 4.58
N LEU A 84 -5.84 -6.21 3.63
CA LEU A 84 -5.48 -7.51 3.03
C LEU A 84 -4.21 -7.41 2.19
N ILE A 85 -4.04 -6.33 1.42
CA ILE A 85 -2.81 -6.11 0.64
C ILE A 85 -1.60 -5.99 1.55
N ALA A 86 -1.68 -5.19 2.62
CA ALA A 86 -0.58 -5.03 3.56
C ALA A 86 -0.18 -6.37 4.21
N LEU A 87 -1.16 -7.22 4.57
CA LEU A 87 -0.89 -8.54 5.11
C LEU A 87 -0.18 -9.49 4.13
N THR A 88 -0.31 -9.30 2.81
CA THR A 88 0.44 -10.13 1.84
C THR A 88 1.95 -9.96 1.98
N PHE A 89 2.43 -8.80 2.43
CA PHE A 89 3.86 -8.52 2.64
C PHE A 89 4.44 -9.19 3.89
N VAL A 90 3.59 -9.65 4.81
CA VAL A 90 4.05 -10.43 5.97
C VAL A 90 4.50 -11.82 5.54
N VAL A 91 3.89 -12.39 4.49
CA VAL A 91 4.12 -13.78 4.07
C VAL A 91 5.59 -14.05 3.69
N PRO A 92 6.24 -13.26 2.80
CA PRO A 92 7.66 -13.46 2.50
C PRO A 92 8.55 -13.35 3.74
N VAL A 93 8.26 -12.38 4.63
CA VAL A 93 9.06 -12.12 5.84
C VAL A 93 8.91 -13.24 6.88
N LEU A 94 7.80 -13.99 6.87
CA LEU A 94 7.59 -15.16 7.72
C LEU A 94 8.24 -16.44 7.17
N LEU A 95 8.35 -16.58 5.85
CA LEU A 95 8.79 -17.83 5.22
C LEU A 95 10.27 -17.84 4.80
N LEU A 96 10.86 -16.68 4.56
CA LEU A 96 12.19 -16.55 3.98
C LEU A 96 13.18 -15.87 4.94
N PRO A 97 14.50 -16.06 4.75
CA PRO A 97 15.52 -15.24 5.39
C PRO A 97 15.30 -13.76 5.08
N LEU A 98 15.57 -12.86 6.03
CA LEU A 98 15.18 -11.45 5.95
C LEU A 98 15.61 -10.76 4.64
N GLU A 99 16.88 -10.89 4.25
CA GLU A 99 17.39 -10.31 3.00
C GLU A 99 16.64 -10.81 1.75
N VAL A 100 16.41 -12.12 1.66
CA VAL A 100 15.67 -12.73 0.56
C VAL A 100 14.19 -12.30 0.60
N ALA A 101 13.60 -12.23 1.80
CA ALA A 101 12.24 -11.78 2.00
C ALA A 101 12.05 -10.34 1.52
N MET A 102 13.02 -9.44 1.77
CA MET A 102 12.95 -8.06 1.30
C MET A 102 12.98 -7.98 -0.23
N MET A 103 13.88 -8.72 -0.88
CA MET A 103 13.94 -8.77 -2.36
C MET A 103 12.64 -9.31 -2.96
N VAL A 104 12.11 -10.41 -2.39
CA VAL A 104 10.84 -11.00 -2.83
C VAL A 104 9.68 -10.05 -2.61
N SER A 105 9.61 -9.37 -1.46
CA SER A 105 8.57 -8.39 -1.16
C SER A 105 8.61 -7.18 -2.08
N VAL A 106 9.80 -6.65 -2.41
CA VAL A 106 9.93 -5.57 -3.41
C VAL A 106 9.45 -6.03 -4.78
N GLY A 107 9.87 -7.22 -5.23
CA GLY A 107 9.39 -7.80 -6.49
C GLY A 107 7.87 -8.02 -6.50
N TRP A 108 7.32 -8.56 -5.42
CA TRP A 108 5.88 -8.76 -5.22
C TRP A 108 5.13 -7.45 -5.27
N GLY A 109 5.60 -6.44 -4.54
CA GLY A 109 4.97 -5.13 -4.48
C GLY A 109 4.98 -4.39 -5.81
N LEU A 110 6.10 -4.39 -6.54
CA LEU A 110 6.16 -3.83 -7.89
C LEU A 110 5.25 -4.58 -8.88
N THR A 111 5.17 -5.91 -8.75
CA THR A 111 4.26 -6.73 -9.56
C THR A 111 2.80 -6.40 -9.28
N LEU A 112 2.42 -6.30 -8.01
CA LEU A 112 1.08 -5.87 -7.61
C LEU A 112 0.79 -4.47 -8.13
N LEU A 113 1.72 -3.52 -7.98
CA LEU A 113 1.54 -2.14 -8.43
C LEU A 113 1.32 -2.06 -9.94
N ALA A 114 2.13 -2.77 -10.72
CA ALA A 114 1.98 -2.84 -12.17
C ALA A 114 0.66 -3.53 -12.57
N GLY A 115 0.30 -4.64 -11.92
CA GLY A 115 -0.94 -5.35 -12.18
C GLY A 115 -2.19 -4.52 -11.88
N LEU A 116 -2.22 -3.85 -10.72
CA LEU A 116 -3.31 -2.95 -10.33
C LEU A 116 -3.40 -1.74 -11.27
N SER A 117 -2.26 -1.16 -11.65
CA SER A 117 -2.20 -0.06 -12.61
C SER A 117 -2.72 -0.47 -14.00
N PHE A 118 -2.40 -1.70 -14.44
CA PHE A 118 -2.92 -2.25 -15.68
C PHE A 118 -4.44 -2.42 -15.64
N LEU A 119 -4.97 -2.97 -14.55
CA LEU A 119 -6.41 -3.14 -14.35
C LEU A 119 -7.15 -1.80 -14.31
N LEU A 120 -6.58 -0.80 -13.63
CA LEU A 120 -7.12 0.56 -13.58
C LEU A 120 -7.15 1.19 -14.97
N ALA A 121 -6.05 1.11 -15.72
CA ALA A 121 -5.97 1.66 -17.06
C ALA A 121 -6.96 0.99 -18.04
N ARG A 122 -7.11 -0.33 -17.96
CA ARG A 122 -8.13 -1.10 -18.70
C ARG A 122 -9.54 -0.64 -18.35
N ALA A 123 -9.83 -0.42 -17.07
CA ALA A 123 -11.14 0.04 -16.61
C ALA A 123 -11.45 1.48 -17.08
N GLN A 124 -10.43 2.32 -17.24
CA GLN A 124 -10.54 3.71 -17.69
C GLN A 124 -10.35 3.89 -19.20
N GLN A 125 -10.10 2.82 -19.97
CA GLN A 125 -9.85 2.86 -21.42
C GLN A 125 -8.68 3.80 -21.82
N ILE A 126 -7.67 3.90 -20.97
CA ILE A 126 -6.45 4.70 -21.20
C ILE A 126 -5.23 3.79 -21.48
N PRO A 127 -4.17 4.27 -22.14
CA PRO A 127 -2.99 3.47 -22.42
C PRO A 127 -2.31 3.00 -21.14
N ALA A 128 -2.34 1.69 -20.89
CA ALA A 128 -1.86 1.08 -19.64
C ALA A 128 -0.39 1.33 -19.34
N TRP A 129 0.46 1.41 -20.36
CA TRP A 129 1.89 1.63 -20.16
C TRP A 129 2.19 2.94 -19.44
N LYS A 130 1.39 4.01 -19.67
CA LYS A 130 1.59 5.31 -19.01
C LYS A 130 1.31 5.21 -17.51
N VAL A 131 0.18 4.62 -17.15
CA VAL A 131 -0.26 4.45 -15.76
C VAL A 131 0.70 3.53 -15.01
N ILE A 132 1.10 2.42 -15.63
CA ILE A 132 2.06 1.49 -15.03
C ILE A 132 3.40 2.19 -14.81
N ALA A 133 3.92 2.91 -15.81
CA ALA A 133 5.18 3.61 -15.68
C ALA A 133 5.14 4.65 -14.55
N GLU A 134 4.08 5.45 -14.47
CA GLU A 134 3.90 6.45 -13.41
C GLU A 134 3.90 5.83 -12.03
N HIS A 135 3.05 4.82 -11.79
CA HIS A 135 2.95 4.19 -10.49
C HIS A 135 4.23 3.44 -10.11
N VAL A 136 4.86 2.72 -11.05
CA VAL A 136 6.13 2.02 -10.80
C VAL A 136 7.25 3.01 -10.47
N VAL A 137 7.34 4.15 -11.18
CA VAL A 137 8.32 5.20 -10.86
C VAL A 137 8.10 5.76 -9.46
N ILE A 138 6.84 6.03 -9.07
CA ILE A 138 6.51 6.48 -7.70
C ILE A 138 6.90 5.39 -6.69
N GLY A 139 6.54 4.13 -6.93
CA GLY A 139 6.87 3.01 -6.04
C GLY A 139 8.37 2.83 -5.85
N VAL A 140 9.16 2.88 -6.92
CA VAL A 140 10.63 2.83 -6.87
C VAL A 140 11.19 4.04 -6.13
N SER A 141 10.64 5.23 -6.35
CA SER A 141 11.05 6.45 -5.65
C SER A 141 10.79 6.32 -4.14
N VAL A 142 9.62 5.82 -3.74
CA VAL A 142 9.29 5.58 -2.33
C VAL A 142 10.27 4.58 -1.72
N VAL A 143 10.52 3.45 -2.36
CA VAL A 143 11.48 2.44 -1.90
C VAL A 143 12.89 3.03 -1.73
N ALA A 144 13.36 3.81 -2.70
CA ALA A 144 14.68 4.43 -2.64
C ALA A 144 14.76 5.46 -1.50
N ILE A 145 13.78 6.36 -1.40
CA ILE A 145 13.75 7.40 -0.37
C ILE A 145 13.67 6.76 1.01
N THR A 146 12.78 5.80 1.25
CA THR A 146 12.63 5.20 2.58
C THR A 146 13.84 4.37 2.97
N HIS A 147 14.53 3.72 2.02
CA HIS A 147 15.80 3.05 2.27
C HIS A 147 16.87 4.02 2.79
N TYR A 148 17.08 5.15 2.10
CA TYR A 148 18.08 6.13 2.53
C TYR A 148 17.68 6.83 3.83
N VAL A 149 16.39 7.14 4.01
CA VAL A 149 15.89 7.72 5.26
C VAL A 149 16.09 6.74 6.42
N GLY A 150 15.76 5.46 6.26
CA GLY A 150 15.95 4.45 7.30
C GLY A 150 17.41 4.28 7.69
N GLY A 151 18.31 4.18 6.71
CA GLY A 151 19.76 4.13 6.96
C GLY A 151 20.30 5.42 7.61
N TRP A 152 19.79 6.59 7.22
CA TRP A 152 20.15 7.86 7.84
C TRP A 152 19.73 7.91 9.31
N VAL A 153 18.48 7.54 9.64
CA VAL A 153 17.97 7.49 11.02
C VAL A 153 18.84 6.58 11.88
N HIS A 154 19.21 5.39 11.38
CA HIS A 154 20.12 4.48 12.08
C HIS A 154 21.48 5.14 12.33
N SER A 155 22.12 5.69 11.30
CA SER A 155 23.43 6.34 11.45
C SER A 155 23.43 7.55 12.39
N ALA A 156 22.32 8.29 12.47
CA ALA A 156 22.20 9.51 13.25
C ALA A 156 21.81 9.25 14.71
N LEU A 157 21.05 8.17 14.98
CA LEU A 157 20.45 7.92 16.29
C LEU A 157 20.89 6.61 16.96
N GLY A 158 21.61 5.73 16.27
CA GLY A 158 22.22 4.53 16.86
C GLY A 158 22.44 3.40 15.87
#